data_AF-A0A066VW16-F1
#
_entry.id   AF-A0A066VW16-F1
#
_cell.length_a   1.000
_cell.length_b   1.000
_cell.length_c   1.000
_cell.angle_alpha   90.00
_cell.angle_beta   90.00
_cell.angle_gamma   90.00
#
_symmetry.space_group_name_H-M   'P 1'
#
loop_
_entity.id
_entity.type
_entity.pdbx_description
1 polymer ?
#
loop_
_entity_poly.entity_id
_entity_poly.type
_entity_poly.pdbx_seq_one_letter_code
_entity_poly.pdbx_strand_id
1 'polypeptide(L)'
;MIILREPARAHDFEFLAGDESNLNKTLGPLDALEALRKDGAKHVDIRWVQNHWALILWKLAAICRHVPGESQQRWRWGEVIRQLKYRYEREINRAHRSAIKRIQEHDSSAAQPMTLCVYQIDRSKDGEQIPPVVLTDGWYQIQTKIDETLFRAIVRGRLKVGQKLHISGARLECSGDGTDVLAAFKTSTLAIHANGCSLARWDARMGLCATPFISTMRSLCGSGGSIAAMRVEIVRVYPMAYIDMLPPEKLGNKSVMSTARNEAEELQAAAEWTRDRDEWRTKLEHVWNQQMRRSHLICELLQAAQRHAKGKTENVEEEFNADEILDNLEKSPDANMVLRKVPNLGRKINTLVDAAHQRKLQLQDEAHAELEAELDEKVGPRNVRSFRVIKAVDFFPRLSEDDAADGRKSCAREAQLTVWDAANLVEGELKVGNCFMITSLVPVSTTAWRGPDDDAEIFLATRKDTKWIRLS
;
A
#
# COMPACT_ATOMS: atom_id res chain seq x y z
N MET A 1 -44.17 -10.87 18.89
CA MET A 1 -42.71 -11.12 18.88
C MET A 1 -42.07 -10.00 18.08
N ILE A 2 -41.49 -8.99 18.74
CA ILE A 2 -40.84 -7.87 18.05
C ILE A 2 -39.52 -8.39 17.52
N ILE A 3 -39.54 -8.84 16.28
CA ILE A 3 -38.36 -9.39 15.64
C ILE A 3 -37.67 -8.22 14.96
N LEU A 4 -36.64 -7.66 15.60
CA LEU A 4 -35.76 -6.65 15.00
C LEU A 4 -35.23 -7.21 13.67
N ARG A 5 -35.80 -6.73 12.56
CA ARG A 5 -35.38 -7.08 11.19
C ARG A 5 -34.14 -6.28 10.80
N GLU A 6 -34.07 -5.04 11.25
CA GLU A 6 -32.95 -4.13 11.01
C GLU A 6 -32.11 -3.99 12.30
N PRO A 7 -30.82 -4.35 12.26
CA PRO A 7 -29.95 -4.20 13.42
C PRO A 7 -29.75 -2.74 13.83
N ALA A 8 -29.77 -1.82 12.85
CA ALA A 8 -29.64 -0.38 13.10
C ALA A 8 -30.71 0.13 14.07
N ARG A 9 -31.92 -0.43 14.07
CA ARG A 9 -33.03 -0.02 14.97
C ARG A 9 -32.97 -0.68 16.35
N ALA A 10 -31.98 -1.53 16.61
CA ALA A 10 -31.85 -2.22 17.89
C ALA A 10 -31.43 -1.28 19.04
N HIS A 11 -30.84 -0.13 18.73
CA HIS A 11 -30.44 0.85 19.75
C HIS A 11 -31.64 1.52 20.44
N ASP A 12 -32.76 1.69 19.74
CA ASP A 12 -34.01 2.29 20.23
C ASP A 12 -34.90 1.32 21.00
N PHE A 13 -34.52 0.04 21.08
CA PHE A 13 -35.37 -0.97 21.69
C PHE A 13 -35.29 -0.91 23.21
N GLU A 14 -36.45 -0.87 23.86
CA GLU A 14 -36.61 -0.90 25.31
C GLU A 14 -37.52 -2.05 25.73
N PHE A 15 -37.24 -2.64 26.90
CA PHE A 15 -38.09 -3.67 27.50
C PHE A 15 -39.16 -3.04 28.40
N LEU A 16 -40.31 -3.67 28.53
CA LEU A 16 -41.29 -3.29 29.55
C LEU A 16 -40.82 -3.82 30.92
N ALA A 17 -40.82 -2.96 31.94
CA ALA A 17 -40.58 -3.38 33.32
C ALA A 17 -41.74 -4.27 33.78
N GLY A 18 -41.43 -5.46 34.29
CA GLY A 18 -42.44 -6.44 34.71
C GLY A 18 -43.07 -6.19 36.07
N ASP A 19 -42.87 -5.02 36.68
CA ASP A 19 -43.40 -4.71 38.01
C ASP A 19 -44.85 -4.21 37.93
N GLU A 20 -45.75 -4.91 38.62
CA GLU A 20 -47.21 -4.63 38.67
C GLU A 20 -47.55 -3.20 39.16
N SER A 21 -46.60 -2.50 39.78
CA SER A 21 -46.79 -1.13 40.29
C SER A 21 -46.63 -0.02 39.24
N ASN A 22 -46.05 -0.28 38.07
CA ASN A 22 -45.84 0.74 37.03
C ASN A 22 -45.80 0.14 35.62
N LEU A 23 -46.98 -0.10 35.07
CA LEU A 23 -47.21 -0.75 33.76
C LEU A 23 -46.56 -0.07 32.54
N ASN A 24 -46.06 1.16 32.68
CA ASN A 24 -45.47 1.95 31.59
C ASN A 24 -43.97 2.26 31.75
N LYS A 25 -43.30 1.69 32.76
CA LYS A 25 -41.85 1.91 32.90
C LYS A 25 -41.11 1.07 31.85
N THR A 26 -40.30 1.72 31.01
CA THR A 26 -39.42 1.05 30.07
C THR A 26 -38.01 0.90 30.64
N LEU A 27 -37.30 -0.13 30.16
CA LEU A 27 -35.94 -0.46 30.54
C LEU A 27 -35.07 -0.41 29.29
N GLY A 28 -34.23 0.61 29.21
CA GLY A 28 -33.38 0.90 28.06
C GLY A 28 -31.88 0.82 28.36
N PRO A 29 -31.04 1.36 27.45
CA PRO A 29 -29.59 1.41 27.63
C PRO A 29 -29.13 2.19 28.88
N LEU A 30 -29.86 3.23 29.28
CA LEU A 30 -29.54 4.02 30.47
C LEU A 30 -29.74 3.19 31.76
N ASP A 31 -30.87 2.50 31.89
CA ASP A 31 -31.13 1.59 33.01
C ASP A 31 -30.10 0.45 33.04
N ALA A 32 -29.63 0.01 31.87
CA ALA A 32 -28.63 -1.04 31.77
C ALA A 32 -27.27 -0.56 32.29
N LEU A 33 -26.90 0.69 32.01
CA LEU A 33 -25.71 1.31 32.58
C LEU A 33 -25.80 1.45 34.10
N GLU A 34 -26.95 1.85 34.63
CA GLU A 34 -27.18 1.92 36.09
C GLU A 34 -27.08 0.54 36.75
N ALA A 35 -27.66 -0.49 36.13
CA ALA A 35 -27.56 -1.87 36.61
C ALA A 35 -26.10 -2.36 36.63
N LEU A 36 -25.33 -2.07 35.58
CA LEU A 36 -23.90 -2.40 35.54
C LEU A 36 -23.11 -1.66 36.64
N ARG A 37 -23.38 -0.38 36.86
CA ARG A 37 -22.73 0.43 37.91
C ARG A 37 -23.05 -0.08 39.30
N LYS A 38 -24.29 -0.50 39.55
CA LYS A 38 -24.71 -1.11 40.82
C LYS A 38 -23.91 -2.38 41.12
N ASP A 39 -23.54 -3.14 40.10
CA ASP A 39 -22.73 -4.34 40.20
C ASP A 39 -21.21 -4.08 40.17
N GLY A 40 -20.79 -2.81 40.27
CA GLY A 40 -19.38 -2.42 40.39
C GLY A 40 -18.66 -2.08 39.07
N ALA A 41 -19.35 -2.08 37.93
CA ALA A 41 -18.74 -1.72 36.65
C ALA A 41 -18.58 -0.19 36.51
N LYS A 42 -17.38 0.33 36.82
CA LYS A 42 -17.10 1.77 36.86
C LYS A 42 -16.44 2.34 35.60
N HIS A 43 -15.88 1.49 34.75
CA HIS A 43 -15.03 1.88 33.61
C HIS A 43 -15.73 1.79 32.25
N VAL A 44 -17.05 1.97 32.22
CA VAL A 44 -17.84 2.01 30.98
C VAL A 44 -18.79 3.20 30.98
N ASP A 45 -19.02 3.74 29.79
CA ASP A 45 -19.94 4.85 29.54
C ASP A 45 -21.20 4.38 28.81
N ILE A 46 -22.12 5.31 28.55
CA ILE A 46 -23.36 5.02 27.83
C ILE A 46 -23.10 4.60 26.38
N ARG A 47 -22.02 5.09 25.75
CA ARG A 47 -21.68 4.76 24.35
C ARG A 47 -21.30 3.29 24.22
N TRP A 48 -20.50 2.77 25.16
CA TRP A 48 -20.16 1.36 25.26
C TRP A 48 -21.41 0.49 25.42
N VAL A 49 -22.32 0.88 26.32
CA VAL A 49 -23.58 0.16 26.54
C VAL A 49 -24.46 0.17 25.29
N GLN A 50 -24.66 1.33 24.66
CA GLN A 50 -25.48 1.46 23.44
C GLN A 50 -24.97 0.60 22.28
N ASN A 51 -23.66 0.60 22.03
CA ASN A 51 -23.05 -0.23 21.00
C ASN A 51 -23.32 -1.72 21.24
N HIS A 52 -23.05 -2.21 22.45
CA HIS A 52 -23.22 -3.63 22.75
C HIS A 52 -24.68 -4.04 22.91
N TRP A 53 -25.54 -3.14 23.39
CA TRP A 53 -26.99 -3.34 23.47
C TRP A 53 -27.55 -3.71 22.10
N ALA A 54 -27.27 -2.90 21.08
CA ALA A 54 -27.73 -3.15 19.71
C ALA A 54 -27.25 -4.51 19.17
N LEU A 55 -25.97 -4.85 19.36
CA LEU A 55 -25.39 -6.11 18.89
C LEU A 55 -25.94 -7.33 19.64
N ILE A 56 -26.15 -7.22 20.95
CA ILE A 56 -26.74 -8.29 21.77
C ILE A 56 -28.18 -8.54 21.36
N LEU A 57 -28.99 -7.49 21.23
CA LEU A 57 -30.38 -7.61 20.82
C LEU A 57 -30.48 -8.17 19.40
N TRP A 58 -29.66 -7.71 18.45
CA TRP A 58 -29.68 -8.26 17.10
C TRP A 58 -29.37 -9.76 17.08
N LYS A 59 -28.36 -10.18 17.84
CA LYS A 59 -28.01 -11.60 18.01
C LYS A 59 -29.17 -12.39 18.64
N LEU A 60 -29.74 -11.90 19.73
CA LEU A 60 -30.84 -12.57 20.42
C LEU A 60 -32.08 -12.68 19.52
N ALA A 61 -32.43 -11.62 18.78
CA ALA A 61 -33.53 -11.62 17.83
C ALA A 61 -33.31 -12.67 16.72
N ALA A 62 -32.07 -12.77 16.21
CA ALA A 62 -31.71 -13.77 15.21
C ALA A 62 -31.84 -15.20 15.75
N ILE A 63 -31.39 -15.45 16.99
CA ILE A 63 -31.54 -16.76 17.63
C ILE A 63 -33.01 -17.09 17.87
N CYS A 64 -33.82 -16.15 18.36
CA CYS A 64 -35.25 -16.37 18.58
C CYS A 64 -36.00 -16.68 17.27
N ARG A 65 -35.59 -16.09 16.13
CA ARG A 65 -36.12 -16.47 14.81
C ARG A 65 -35.75 -17.89 14.41
N HIS A 66 -34.51 -18.30 14.70
CA HIS A 66 -34.00 -19.61 14.32
C HIS A 66 -34.55 -20.73 15.21
N VAL A 67 -34.69 -20.46 16.51
CA VAL A 67 -35.20 -21.40 17.53
C VAL A 67 -36.33 -20.73 18.32
N PRO A 68 -37.57 -20.70 17.78
CA PRO A 68 -38.69 -20.01 18.41
C PRO A 68 -39.02 -20.48 19.84
N GLY A 69 -38.81 -21.78 20.13
CA GLY A 69 -39.11 -22.36 21.45
C GLY A 69 -38.30 -21.78 22.61
N GLU A 70 -37.14 -21.19 22.34
CA GLU A 70 -36.28 -20.59 23.38
C GLU A 70 -36.49 -19.07 23.54
N SER A 71 -37.43 -18.49 22.79
CA SER A 71 -37.59 -17.03 22.70
C SER A 71 -37.88 -16.38 24.05
N GLN A 72 -38.74 -16.99 24.89
CA GLN A 72 -39.07 -16.43 26.21
C GLN A 72 -37.88 -16.38 27.17
N GLN A 73 -36.98 -17.36 27.06
CA GLN A 73 -35.78 -17.44 27.91
C GLN A 73 -34.69 -16.48 27.43
N ARG A 74 -34.54 -16.33 26.11
CA ARG A 74 -33.48 -15.54 25.48
C ARG A 74 -33.83 -14.07 25.28
N TRP A 75 -35.08 -13.73 24.94
CA TRP A 75 -35.54 -12.37 24.70
C TRP A 75 -36.08 -11.72 25.99
N ARG A 76 -35.20 -11.44 26.94
CA ARG A 76 -35.58 -10.79 28.21
C ARG A 76 -34.47 -9.89 28.74
N TRP A 77 -34.87 -8.89 29.52
CA TRP A 77 -33.96 -7.94 30.19
C TRP A 77 -32.77 -8.64 30.89
N GLY A 78 -33.05 -9.63 31.73
CA GLY A 78 -32.02 -10.33 32.49
C GLY A 78 -30.95 -11.01 31.62
N GLU A 79 -31.31 -11.50 30.43
CA GLU A 79 -30.35 -12.12 29.50
C GLU A 79 -29.46 -11.06 28.84
N VAL A 80 -30.02 -9.90 28.48
CA VAL A 80 -29.25 -8.78 27.92
C VAL A 80 -28.24 -8.27 28.94
N ILE A 81 -28.67 -8.04 30.20
CA ILE A 81 -27.78 -7.61 31.29
C ILE A 81 -26.71 -8.66 31.57
N ARG A 82 -27.06 -9.95 31.58
CA ARG A 82 -26.07 -11.03 31.74
C ARG A 82 -24.98 -10.98 30.66
N GLN A 83 -25.35 -10.73 29.41
CA GLN A 83 -24.39 -10.61 28.32
C GLN A 83 -23.56 -9.33 28.37
N LEU A 84 -24.14 -8.20 28.82
CA LEU A 84 -23.39 -6.98 29.06
C LEU A 84 -22.35 -7.17 30.16
N LYS A 85 -22.71 -7.80 31.28
CA LYS A 85 -21.77 -8.18 32.35
C LYS A 85 -20.63 -9.07 31.82
N TYR A 86 -20.96 -10.05 30.99
CA TYR A 86 -19.96 -10.91 30.36
C TYR A 86 -18.99 -10.12 29.45
N ARG A 87 -19.50 -9.14 28.68
CA ARG A 87 -18.65 -8.28 27.86
C ARG A 87 -17.76 -7.39 28.72
N TYR A 88 -18.30 -6.80 29.78
CA TYR A 88 -17.53 -5.99 30.74
C TYR A 88 -16.38 -6.82 31.36
N GLU A 89 -16.69 -8.01 31.87
CA GLU A 89 -15.69 -8.92 32.44
C GLU A 89 -14.59 -9.26 31.43
N ARG A 90 -14.94 -9.57 30.18
CA ARG A 90 -13.95 -9.93 29.17
C ARG A 90 -13.12 -8.76 28.70
N GLU A 91 -13.76 -7.65 28.36
CA GLU A 91 -13.08 -6.53 27.74
C GLU A 91 -12.33 -5.66 28.74
N ILE A 92 -12.96 -5.36 29.88
CA ILE A 92 -12.41 -4.45 30.87
C ILE A 92 -11.55 -5.21 31.87
N ASN A 93 -12.09 -6.22 32.55
CA ASN A 93 -11.36 -6.91 33.62
C ASN A 93 -10.25 -7.81 33.08
N ARG A 94 -10.50 -8.52 31.96
CA ARG A 94 -9.51 -9.40 31.33
C ARG A 94 -8.74 -8.78 30.17
N ALA A 95 -8.98 -7.50 29.87
CA ALA A 95 -8.33 -6.76 28.78
C ALA A 95 -8.41 -7.47 27.40
N HIS A 96 -9.45 -8.28 27.14
CA HIS A 96 -9.59 -8.98 25.87
C HIS A 96 -10.10 -8.03 24.79
N ARG A 97 -9.26 -7.74 23.78
CA ARG A 97 -9.58 -6.85 22.66
C ARG A 97 -10.13 -7.62 21.46
N SER A 98 -11.22 -7.12 20.88
CA SER A 98 -11.83 -7.71 19.68
C SER A 98 -11.03 -7.40 18.41
N ALA A 99 -11.42 -7.97 17.27
CA ALA A 99 -10.68 -7.80 16.02
C ALA A 99 -10.70 -6.34 15.53
N ILE A 100 -11.89 -5.73 15.47
CA ILE A 100 -12.05 -4.34 15.05
C ILE A 100 -11.35 -3.40 16.04
N LYS A 101 -11.46 -3.67 17.34
CA LYS A 101 -10.77 -2.88 18.37
C LYS A 101 -9.25 -2.90 18.18
N ARG A 102 -8.65 -4.07 18.02
CA ARG A 102 -7.21 -4.21 17.74
C ARG A 102 -6.78 -3.51 16.46
N ILE A 103 -7.63 -3.49 15.44
CA ILE A 103 -7.33 -2.83 14.15
C ILE A 103 -7.40 -1.30 14.31
N GLN A 104 -8.46 -0.77 14.91
CA GLN A 104 -8.65 0.68 15.08
C GLN A 104 -7.67 1.31 16.09
N GLU A 105 -7.25 0.56 17.10
CA GLU A 105 -6.22 0.98 18.06
C GLU A 105 -4.79 0.70 17.56
N HIS A 106 -4.63 0.24 16.31
CA HIS A 106 -3.35 -0.06 15.65
C HIS A 106 -2.50 -1.16 16.32
N ASP A 107 -3.09 -1.98 17.18
CA ASP A 107 -2.44 -3.17 17.76
C ASP A 107 -2.26 -4.31 16.75
N SER A 108 -3.02 -4.32 15.66
CA SER A 108 -2.99 -5.40 14.66
C SER A 108 -3.28 -4.90 13.26
N SER A 109 -2.64 -5.52 12.28
CA SER A 109 -2.80 -5.12 10.88
C SER A 109 -4.19 -5.50 10.36
N ALA A 110 -4.86 -4.56 9.69
CA ALA A 110 -6.09 -4.81 8.95
C ALA A 110 -5.92 -5.83 7.81
N ALA A 111 -4.70 -6.09 7.36
CA ALA A 111 -4.43 -7.08 6.31
C ALA A 111 -4.59 -8.52 6.80
N GLN A 112 -4.60 -8.74 8.12
CA GLN A 112 -4.77 -10.08 8.70
C GLN A 112 -6.13 -10.70 8.32
N PRO A 113 -6.19 -12.03 8.11
CA PRO A 113 -7.44 -12.71 7.84
C PRO A 113 -8.44 -12.51 8.97
N MET A 114 -9.68 -12.20 8.63
CA MET A 114 -10.75 -12.01 9.62
C MET A 114 -12.11 -12.38 9.04
N THR A 115 -13.05 -12.67 9.93
CA THR A 115 -14.46 -12.90 9.59
C THR A 115 -15.31 -11.79 10.20
N LEU A 116 -15.96 -11.00 9.35
CA LEU A 116 -16.88 -9.93 9.78
C LEU A 116 -18.28 -10.19 9.26
N CYS A 117 -19.29 -9.64 9.92
CA CYS A 117 -20.69 -9.71 9.50
C CYS A 117 -21.15 -8.37 8.93
N VAL A 118 -21.94 -8.40 7.86
CA VAL A 118 -22.58 -7.20 7.29
C VAL A 118 -23.64 -6.70 8.26
N TYR A 119 -23.38 -5.58 8.92
CA TYR A 119 -24.28 -4.96 9.90
C TYR A 119 -25.30 -4.05 9.21
N GLN A 120 -24.86 -3.17 8.31
CA GLN A 120 -25.75 -2.23 7.63
C GLN A 120 -25.22 -1.92 6.23
N ILE A 121 -26.13 -1.68 5.29
CA ILE A 121 -25.83 -1.18 3.95
C ILE A 121 -26.62 0.10 3.79
N ASP A 122 -25.93 1.24 3.75
CA ASP A 122 -26.59 2.55 3.68
C ASP A 122 -26.89 2.91 2.22
N ARG A 123 -28.13 2.67 1.81
CA ARG A 123 -28.61 2.99 0.45
C ARG A 123 -29.16 4.42 0.32
N SER A 124 -29.16 5.20 1.41
CA SER A 124 -29.85 6.49 1.45
C SER A 124 -29.06 7.65 0.85
N LYS A 125 -27.74 7.46 0.63
CA LYS A 125 -26.88 8.44 -0.03
C LYS A 125 -26.93 8.27 -1.54
N ASP A 126 -28.06 8.63 -2.15
CA ASP A 126 -28.33 8.56 -3.60
C ASP A 126 -27.39 9.45 -4.48
N GLY A 127 -26.35 10.06 -3.90
CA GLY A 127 -25.31 10.84 -4.59
C GLY A 127 -23.93 10.18 -4.67
N GLU A 128 -23.63 9.14 -3.88
CA GLU A 128 -22.39 8.37 -4.00
C GLU A 128 -22.62 7.14 -4.90
N GLN A 129 -21.76 6.90 -5.90
CA GLN A 129 -21.90 5.74 -6.81
C GLN A 129 -21.86 4.38 -6.09
N ILE A 130 -21.28 4.31 -4.88
CA ILE A 130 -21.13 3.09 -4.09
C ILE A 130 -21.56 3.37 -2.63
N PRO A 131 -22.58 2.66 -2.10
CA PRO A 131 -23.09 2.87 -0.75
C PRO A 131 -22.09 2.42 0.31
N PRO A 132 -21.90 3.19 1.40
CA PRO A 132 -21.04 2.75 2.49
C PRO A 132 -21.67 1.54 3.21
N VAL A 133 -20.81 0.57 3.53
CA VAL A 133 -21.19 -0.65 4.25
C VAL A 133 -20.61 -0.62 5.65
N VAL A 134 -21.39 -1.04 6.63
CA VAL A 134 -20.91 -1.22 8.00
C VAL A 134 -20.73 -2.71 8.27
N LEU A 135 -19.54 -3.08 8.72
CA LEU A 135 -19.20 -4.44 9.12
C LEU A 135 -19.03 -4.52 10.65
N THR A 136 -19.24 -5.71 11.22
CA THR A 136 -19.05 -5.96 12.66
C THR A 136 -18.33 -7.28 12.93
N ASP A 137 -17.50 -7.32 13.96
CA ASP A 137 -16.91 -8.54 14.53
C ASP A 137 -17.76 -9.13 15.68
N GLY A 138 -18.94 -8.55 15.93
CA GLY A 138 -19.83 -8.87 17.03
C GLY A 138 -19.55 -8.09 18.32
N TRP A 139 -18.44 -7.34 18.39
CA TRP A 139 -18.07 -6.47 19.50
C TRP A 139 -18.24 -5.01 19.12
N TYR A 140 -17.68 -4.62 17.99
CA TYR A 140 -17.68 -3.26 17.47
C TYR A 140 -18.07 -3.23 16.00
N GLN A 141 -18.26 -2.02 15.48
CA GLN A 141 -18.68 -1.76 14.11
C GLN A 141 -17.59 -0.94 13.43
N ILE A 142 -17.42 -1.12 12.11
CA ILE A 142 -16.45 -0.37 11.32
C ILE A 142 -17.05 0.02 9.97
N GLN A 143 -16.84 1.28 9.57
CA GLN A 143 -17.21 1.74 8.23
C GLN A 143 -16.30 1.09 7.20
N THR A 144 -16.87 0.64 6.10
CA THR A 144 -16.16 -0.16 5.10
C THR A 144 -16.40 0.40 3.70
N LYS A 145 -15.30 0.68 2.99
CA LYS A 145 -15.28 0.97 1.55
C LYS A 145 -15.18 -0.33 0.78
N ILE A 146 -16.05 -0.46 -0.21
CA ILE A 146 -16.14 -1.63 -1.08
C ILE A 146 -15.78 -1.26 -2.51
N ASP A 147 -15.36 -2.23 -3.30
CA ASP A 147 -15.14 -2.05 -4.74
C ASP A 147 -16.43 -2.24 -5.56
N GLU A 148 -16.34 -1.95 -6.86
CA GLU A 148 -17.45 -2.08 -7.81
C GLU A 148 -17.98 -3.53 -7.90
N THR A 149 -17.12 -4.52 -7.67
CA THR A 149 -17.49 -5.94 -7.75
C THR A 149 -18.38 -6.34 -6.57
N LEU A 150 -18.00 -5.94 -5.35
CA LEU A 150 -18.82 -6.09 -4.15
C LEU A 150 -20.11 -5.25 -4.25
N PHE A 151 -20.05 -4.04 -4.81
CA PHE A 151 -21.24 -3.24 -5.05
C PHE A 151 -22.24 -3.96 -5.96
N ARG A 152 -21.78 -4.52 -7.10
CA ARG A 152 -22.63 -5.34 -7.98
C ARG A 152 -23.19 -6.57 -7.25
N ALA A 153 -22.44 -7.16 -6.31
CA ALA A 153 -22.94 -8.26 -5.50
C ALA A 153 -24.07 -7.84 -4.53
N ILE A 154 -24.02 -6.61 -4.00
CA ILE A 154 -25.11 -6.01 -3.19
C ILE A 154 -26.35 -5.74 -4.05
N VAL A 155 -26.16 -5.14 -5.23
CA VAL A 155 -27.26 -4.81 -6.16
C VAL A 155 -27.97 -6.08 -6.63
N ARG A 156 -27.21 -7.14 -6.94
CA ARG A 156 -27.75 -8.47 -7.29
C ARG A 156 -28.36 -9.21 -6.09
N GLY A 157 -28.25 -8.68 -4.88
CA GLY A 157 -28.73 -9.31 -3.66
C GLY A 157 -27.96 -10.56 -3.26
N ARG A 158 -26.73 -10.78 -3.74
CA ARG A 158 -25.86 -11.86 -3.26
C ARG A 158 -25.26 -11.54 -1.89
N LEU A 159 -24.96 -10.26 -1.66
CA LEU A 159 -24.50 -9.74 -0.38
C LEU A 159 -25.63 -8.98 0.33
N LYS A 160 -25.98 -9.42 1.55
CA LYS A 160 -27.09 -8.90 2.36
C LYS A 160 -26.67 -8.71 3.82
N VAL A 161 -27.39 -7.85 4.51
CA VAL A 161 -27.26 -7.67 5.98
C VAL A 161 -27.44 -9.01 6.70
N GLY A 162 -26.56 -9.29 7.65
CA GLY A 162 -26.51 -10.54 8.43
C GLY A 162 -25.63 -11.64 7.85
N GLN A 163 -25.12 -11.48 6.63
CA GLN A 163 -24.16 -12.44 6.08
C GLN A 163 -22.74 -12.19 6.62
N LYS A 164 -21.99 -13.28 6.79
CA LYS A 164 -20.60 -13.25 7.21
C LYS A 164 -19.69 -13.28 5.99
N LEU A 165 -18.59 -12.54 6.08
CA LEU A 165 -17.56 -12.42 5.06
C LEU A 165 -16.23 -12.83 5.67
N HIS A 166 -15.52 -13.74 5.01
CA HIS A 166 -14.09 -13.90 5.20
C HIS A 166 -13.37 -12.82 4.40
N ILE A 167 -12.48 -12.09 5.05
CA ILE A 167 -11.76 -10.96 4.49
C ILE A 167 -10.28 -11.19 4.73
N SER A 168 -9.45 -10.96 3.72
CA SER A 168 -7.99 -11.03 3.81
C SER A 168 -7.38 -9.91 2.97
N GLY A 169 -6.27 -9.32 3.44
CA GLY A 169 -5.60 -8.24 2.72
C GLY A 169 -6.37 -6.91 2.69
N ALA A 170 -7.23 -6.66 3.69
CA ALA A 170 -7.89 -5.37 3.83
C ALA A 170 -6.91 -4.26 4.24
N ARG A 171 -7.27 -3.01 3.97
CA ARG A 171 -6.47 -1.83 4.35
C ARG A 171 -7.28 -0.93 5.25
N LEU A 172 -6.65 -0.40 6.29
CA LEU A 172 -7.27 0.62 7.13
C LEU A 172 -6.87 2.00 6.58
N GLU A 173 -7.86 2.78 6.16
CA GLU A 173 -7.70 4.19 5.83
C GLU A 173 -8.08 4.99 7.07
N CYS A 174 -7.10 5.58 7.74
CA CYS A 174 -7.29 6.41 8.93
C CYS A 174 -6.45 7.69 8.79
N SER A 175 -7.04 8.83 9.16
CA SER A 175 -6.31 10.09 9.31
C SER A 175 -5.86 10.27 10.76
N GLY A 176 -4.80 9.56 11.16
CA GLY A 176 -4.15 9.72 12.47
C GLY A 176 -3.63 8.41 13.09
N ASP A 177 -3.17 8.53 14.34
CA ASP A 177 -2.75 7.40 15.18
C ASP A 177 -3.95 6.57 15.69
N GLY A 178 -3.66 5.46 16.37
CA GLY A 178 -4.67 4.59 16.97
C GLY A 178 -5.61 5.37 17.89
N THR A 179 -6.92 5.29 17.61
CA THR A 179 -7.97 5.98 18.38
C THR A 179 -8.89 4.96 19.04
N ASP A 180 -9.57 5.38 20.11
CA ASP A 180 -10.59 4.55 20.76
C ASP A 180 -11.62 4.06 19.72
N VAL A 181 -11.92 2.77 19.76
CA VAL A 181 -12.76 2.06 18.79
C VAL A 181 -14.14 2.71 18.54
N LEU A 182 -14.75 3.32 19.56
CA LEU A 182 -16.07 3.98 19.40
C LEU A 182 -15.94 5.36 18.77
N ALA A 183 -14.85 6.08 19.04
CA ALA A 183 -14.54 7.36 18.37
C ALA A 183 -14.10 7.13 16.92
N ALA A 184 -13.32 6.07 16.69
CA ALA A 184 -12.74 5.70 15.41
C ALA A 184 -13.79 5.34 14.35
N PHE A 185 -15.02 4.98 14.74
CA PHE A 185 -16.11 4.65 13.82
C PHE A 185 -16.40 5.76 12.79
N LYS A 186 -16.15 7.03 13.12
CA LYS A 186 -16.39 8.17 12.22
C LYS A 186 -15.14 8.64 11.45
N THR A 187 -13.95 8.25 11.88
CA THR A 187 -12.68 8.75 11.35
C THR A 187 -11.88 7.71 10.57
N SER A 188 -12.15 6.42 10.81
CA SER A 188 -11.46 5.31 10.18
C SER A 188 -12.40 4.54 9.24
N THR A 189 -11.87 4.12 8.10
CA THR A 189 -12.61 3.32 7.12
C THR A 189 -11.78 2.12 6.69
N LEU A 190 -12.39 0.94 6.70
CA LEU A 190 -11.77 -0.29 6.22
C LEU A 190 -12.01 -0.43 4.72
N ALA A 191 -10.97 -0.45 3.89
CA ALA A 191 -11.07 -0.75 2.48
C ALA A 191 -10.94 -2.27 2.25
N ILE A 192 -11.95 -2.87 1.62
CA ILE A 192 -11.96 -4.29 1.24
C ILE A 192 -12.07 -4.45 -0.28
N HIS A 193 -11.46 -5.52 -0.79
CA HIS A 193 -11.45 -5.86 -2.20
C HIS A 193 -12.14 -7.20 -2.42
N ALA A 194 -12.93 -7.35 -3.48
CA ALA A 194 -13.70 -8.56 -3.78
C ALA A 194 -12.81 -9.80 -3.91
N ASN A 195 -11.65 -9.67 -4.55
CA ASN A 195 -10.71 -10.77 -4.76
C ASN A 195 -10.02 -11.23 -3.46
N GLY A 196 -10.14 -10.47 -2.36
CA GLY A 196 -9.71 -10.85 -1.02
C GLY A 196 -10.86 -11.21 -0.09
N CYS A 197 -12.10 -11.30 -0.61
CA CYS A 197 -13.30 -11.55 0.17
C CYS A 197 -14.05 -12.80 -0.31
N SER A 198 -14.69 -13.50 0.61
CA SER A 198 -15.65 -14.56 0.30
C SER A 198 -16.77 -14.64 1.33
N LEU A 199 -17.90 -15.24 0.95
CA LEU A 199 -18.98 -15.53 1.88
C LEU A 199 -18.53 -16.62 2.85
N ALA A 200 -18.62 -16.34 4.14
CA ALA A 200 -18.34 -17.30 5.19
C ALA A 200 -19.59 -18.13 5.51
N ARG A 201 -19.36 -19.34 6.05
CA ARG A 201 -20.44 -20.19 6.58
C ARG A 201 -21.23 -19.47 7.67
N TRP A 202 -22.50 -19.84 7.82
CA TRP A 202 -23.40 -19.19 8.78
C TRP A 202 -22.94 -19.32 10.24
N ASP A 203 -22.25 -20.41 10.58
CA ASP A 203 -21.72 -20.76 11.90
C ASP A 203 -20.28 -20.23 12.13
N ALA A 204 -19.62 -19.67 11.11
CA ALA A 204 -18.23 -19.20 11.20
C ALA A 204 -18.04 -18.18 12.35
N ARG A 205 -16.96 -18.35 13.13
CA ARG A 205 -16.65 -17.46 14.25
C ARG A 205 -16.15 -16.11 13.73
N MET A 206 -16.78 -15.02 14.18
CA MET A 206 -16.36 -13.66 13.84
C MET A 206 -15.08 -13.25 14.59
N GLY A 207 -14.28 -12.40 13.97
CA GLY A 207 -13.00 -11.91 14.49
C GLY A 207 -11.80 -12.34 13.64
N LEU A 208 -10.58 -12.15 14.16
CA LEU A 208 -9.33 -12.55 13.49
C LEU A 208 -9.29 -14.08 13.29
N CYS A 209 -8.78 -14.52 12.15
CA CYS A 209 -8.63 -15.91 11.76
C CYS A 209 -7.15 -16.22 11.50
N ALA A 210 -6.72 -17.43 11.86
CA ALA A 210 -5.34 -17.86 11.62
C ALA A 210 -5.06 -18.15 10.15
N THR A 211 -6.06 -18.70 9.43
CA THR A 211 -5.93 -19.11 8.04
C THR A 211 -6.47 -18.03 7.10
N PRO A 212 -5.70 -17.58 6.10
CA PRO A 212 -6.19 -16.67 5.08
C PRO A 212 -7.25 -17.32 4.19
N PHE A 213 -8.12 -16.48 3.63
CA PHE A 213 -8.95 -16.91 2.51
C PHE A 213 -8.05 -17.14 1.29
N ILE A 214 -8.13 -18.33 0.71
CA ILE A 214 -7.43 -18.69 -0.51
C ILE A 214 -8.38 -18.49 -1.69
N SER A 215 -8.07 -17.51 -2.53
CA SER A 215 -8.82 -17.23 -3.74
C SER A 215 -8.52 -18.31 -4.79
N THR A 216 -9.53 -18.67 -5.58
CA THR A 216 -9.41 -19.58 -6.74
C THR A 216 -9.53 -18.78 -8.03
N MET A 217 -8.93 -19.22 -9.12
CA MET A 217 -8.98 -18.53 -10.42
C MET A 217 -10.41 -18.32 -10.94
N ARG A 218 -11.33 -19.24 -10.60
CA ARG A 218 -12.77 -19.12 -10.86
C ARG A 218 -13.42 -17.93 -10.14
N SER A 219 -12.99 -17.66 -8.90
CA SER A 219 -13.57 -16.60 -8.05
C SER A 219 -13.09 -15.18 -8.42
N LEU A 220 -12.02 -15.07 -9.19
CA LEU A 220 -11.38 -13.80 -9.48
C LEU A 220 -12.17 -12.96 -10.50
N CYS A 221 -12.20 -11.66 -10.23
CA CYS A 221 -12.77 -10.64 -11.11
C CYS A 221 -11.74 -9.56 -11.41
N GLY A 222 -11.69 -9.07 -12.67
CA GLY A 222 -10.74 -8.05 -13.09
C GLY A 222 -10.90 -6.72 -12.33
N SER A 223 -12.12 -6.35 -11.97
CA SER A 223 -12.44 -5.16 -11.15
C SER A 223 -12.46 -5.44 -9.64
N GLY A 224 -11.94 -6.58 -9.20
CA GLY A 224 -12.06 -7.05 -7.81
C GLY A 224 -10.89 -6.67 -6.90
N GLY A 225 -10.00 -5.76 -7.35
CA GLY A 225 -8.82 -5.33 -6.60
C GLY A 225 -7.76 -6.41 -6.42
N SER A 226 -6.86 -6.20 -5.45
CA SER A 226 -5.74 -7.12 -5.17
C SER A 226 -6.20 -8.44 -4.57
N ILE A 227 -5.48 -9.50 -4.88
CA ILE A 227 -5.69 -10.87 -4.40
C ILE A 227 -4.81 -11.09 -3.18
N ALA A 228 -5.42 -11.46 -2.05
CA ALA A 228 -4.69 -11.63 -0.79
C ALA A 228 -3.79 -12.87 -0.80
N ALA A 229 -4.33 -14.03 -1.20
CA ALA A 229 -3.60 -15.28 -1.29
C ALA A 229 -4.23 -16.21 -2.34
N MET A 230 -3.41 -16.95 -3.07
CA MET A 230 -3.83 -17.96 -4.04
C MET A 230 -2.88 -19.15 -3.97
N ARG A 231 -3.39 -20.37 -4.23
CA ARG A 231 -2.57 -21.57 -4.37
C ARG A 231 -2.49 -21.95 -5.83
N VAL A 232 -1.28 -22.10 -6.32
CA VAL A 232 -1.05 -22.37 -7.74
C VAL A 232 -0.03 -23.48 -7.93
N GLU A 233 -0.19 -24.23 -9.01
CA GLU A 233 0.78 -25.18 -9.54
C GLU A 233 1.38 -24.59 -10.83
N ILE A 234 2.71 -24.60 -10.92
CA ILE A 234 3.40 -24.05 -12.09
C ILE A 234 3.35 -25.05 -13.25
N VAL A 235 2.73 -24.66 -14.36
CA VAL A 235 2.62 -25.48 -15.58
C VAL A 235 3.73 -25.16 -16.58
N ARG A 236 4.09 -23.87 -16.71
CA ARG A 236 5.13 -23.45 -17.66
C ARG A 236 5.87 -22.23 -17.14
N VAL A 237 7.18 -22.22 -17.36
CA VAL A 237 8.05 -21.09 -17.02
C VAL A 237 8.67 -20.59 -18.32
N TYR A 238 8.48 -19.29 -18.62
CA TYR A 238 9.06 -18.65 -19.79
C TYR A 238 10.46 -18.07 -19.46
N PRO A 239 11.32 -17.83 -20.47
CA PRO A 239 12.61 -17.19 -20.26
C PRO A 239 12.47 -15.78 -19.68
N MET A 240 13.57 -15.27 -19.11
CA MET A 240 13.59 -13.92 -18.54
C MET A 240 13.51 -12.88 -19.66
N ALA A 241 12.78 -11.79 -19.40
CA ALA A 241 12.66 -10.67 -20.30
C ALA A 241 12.93 -9.36 -19.54
N TYR A 242 13.33 -8.33 -20.29
CA TYR A 242 13.76 -7.04 -19.75
C TYR A 242 12.96 -5.92 -20.39
N ILE A 243 12.56 -4.93 -19.59
CA ILE A 243 11.89 -3.70 -20.05
C ILE A 243 12.58 -2.50 -19.44
N ASP A 244 12.83 -1.47 -20.26
CA ASP A 244 13.24 -0.17 -19.76
C ASP A 244 12.02 0.60 -19.23
N MET A 245 12.09 1.01 -17.97
CA MET A 245 11.14 1.89 -17.32
C MET A 245 11.51 3.33 -17.67
N LEU A 246 10.78 3.93 -18.62
CA LEU A 246 10.96 5.34 -18.94
C LEU A 246 10.61 6.23 -17.73
N PRO A 247 11.37 7.32 -17.47
CA PRO A 247 11.02 8.29 -16.45
C PRO A 247 9.62 8.89 -16.68
N PRO A 248 8.85 9.16 -15.62
CA PRO A 248 7.47 9.65 -15.73
C PRO A 248 7.35 11.00 -16.46
N GLU A 249 8.39 11.84 -16.48
CA GLU A 249 8.36 13.17 -17.09
C GLU A 249 8.30 13.17 -18.63
N LYS A 250 8.82 12.13 -19.28
CA LYS A 250 8.71 11.96 -20.75
C LYS A 250 7.44 11.22 -21.17
N LEU A 251 6.56 10.95 -20.21
CA LEU A 251 5.48 9.97 -20.31
C LEU A 251 4.13 10.67 -20.13
N GLY A 252 3.67 11.40 -21.15
CA GLY A 252 2.32 11.96 -21.14
C GLY A 252 1.28 10.85 -20.92
N ASN A 253 0.69 10.78 -19.72
CA ASN A 253 -0.46 9.97 -19.25
C ASN A 253 -0.61 8.50 -19.71
N LYS A 254 0.34 7.92 -20.43
CA LYS A 254 0.33 6.53 -20.89
C LYS A 254 1.67 5.93 -20.55
N SER A 255 1.69 4.97 -19.62
CA SER A 255 2.84 4.11 -19.40
C SER A 255 3.14 3.33 -20.67
N VAL A 256 3.89 3.95 -21.59
CA VAL A 256 4.50 3.27 -22.73
C VAL A 256 5.63 2.44 -22.13
N MET A 257 5.31 1.23 -21.71
CA MET A 257 6.34 0.23 -21.45
C MET A 257 7.12 0.04 -22.77
N SER A 258 8.45 0.16 -22.68
CA SER A 258 9.34 -0.15 -23.81
C SER A 258 9.08 -1.58 -24.30
N THR A 259 9.41 -1.86 -25.56
CA THR A 259 9.34 -3.22 -26.11
C THR A 259 10.17 -4.17 -25.25
N ALA A 260 9.55 -5.28 -24.84
CA ALA A 260 10.23 -6.30 -24.05
C ALA A 260 11.38 -6.91 -24.85
N ARG A 261 12.56 -6.96 -24.24
CA ARG A 261 13.79 -7.55 -24.77
C ARG A 261 14.05 -8.91 -24.16
N ASN A 262 14.63 -9.82 -24.94
CA ASN A 262 15.18 -11.07 -24.42
C ASN A 262 16.58 -10.84 -23.81
N GLU A 263 17.15 -11.88 -23.21
CA GLU A 263 18.45 -11.80 -22.52
C GLU A 263 19.61 -11.39 -23.45
N ALA A 264 19.61 -11.89 -24.70
CA ALA A 264 20.65 -11.56 -25.67
C ALA A 264 20.54 -10.10 -26.16
N GLU A 265 19.34 -9.63 -26.45
CA GLU A 265 19.06 -8.24 -26.82
C GLU A 265 19.38 -7.27 -25.67
N GLU A 266 19.11 -7.66 -24.42
CA GLU A 266 19.45 -6.84 -23.26
C GLU A 266 20.97 -6.74 -23.07
N LEU A 267 21.71 -7.84 -23.28
CA LEU A 267 23.17 -7.81 -23.22
C LEU A 267 23.76 -6.88 -24.29
N GLN A 268 23.19 -6.91 -25.50
CA GLN A 268 23.60 -6.01 -26.59
C GLN A 268 23.27 -4.55 -26.26
N ALA A 269 22.05 -4.27 -25.81
CA ALA A 269 21.64 -2.92 -25.42
C ALA A 269 22.45 -2.37 -24.24
N ALA A 270 22.82 -3.23 -23.28
CA ALA A 270 23.71 -2.88 -22.19
C ALA A 270 25.11 -2.54 -22.68
N ALA A 271 25.68 -3.35 -23.58
CA ALA A 271 26.99 -3.10 -24.16
C ALA A 271 27.01 -1.80 -24.99
N GLU A 272 25.97 -1.56 -25.79
CA GLU A 272 25.82 -0.31 -26.56
C GLU A 272 25.72 0.91 -25.65
N TRP A 273 24.90 0.85 -24.61
CA TRP A 273 24.78 1.95 -23.64
C TRP A 273 26.08 2.19 -22.87
N THR A 274 26.77 1.13 -22.43
CA THR A 274 28.07 1.25 -21.76
C THR A 274 29.08 1.90 -22.68
N ARG A 275 29.15 1.45 -23.95
CA ARG A 275 30.05 2.05 -24.95
C ARG A 275 29.74 3.53 -25.18
N ASP A 276 28.47 3.87 -25.37
CA ASP A 276 28.06 5.26 -25.61
C ASP A 276 28.34 6.13 -24.37
N ARG A 277 28.06 5.62 -23.15
CA ARG A 277 28.35 6.32 -21.89
C ARG A 277 29.85 6.52 -21.69
N ASP A 278 30.68 5.53 -22.03
CA ASP A 278 32.14 5.60 -21.93
C ASP A 278 32.75 6.55 -22.99
N GLU A 279 32.21 6.56 -24.21
CA GLU A 279 32.61 7.51 -25.26
C GLU A 279 32.30 8.95 -24.86
N TRP A 280 31.10 9.21 -24.34
CA TRP A 280 30.72 10.52 -23.83
C TRP A 280 31.53 10.90 -22.60
N ARG A 281 31.75 9.96 -21.68
CA ARG A 281 32.60 10.18 -20.50
C ARG A 281 34.01 10.60 -20.91
N THR A 282 34.63 9.90 -21.84
CA THR A 282 35.98 10.24 -22.33
C THR A 282 36.02 11.64 -22.95
N LYS A 283 34.99 12.01 -23.72
CA LYS A 283 34.87 13.36 -24.31
C LYS A 283 34.72 14.44 -23.24
N LEU A 284 33.85 14.23 -22.26
CA LEU A 284 33.61 15.16 -21.16
C LEU A 284 34.83 15.28 -20.25
N GLU A 285 35.45 14.16 -19.89
CA GLU A 285 36.72 14.13 -19.15
C GLU A 285 37.82 14.89 -19.91
N HIS A 286 37.86 14.82 -21.24
CA HIS A 286 38.82 15.58 -22.03
C HIS A 286 38.56 17.10 -21.93
N VAL A 287 37.31 17.54 -22.04
CA VAL A 287 36.91 18.95 -21.89
C VAL A 287 37.24 19.46 -20.49
N TRP A 288 36.84 18.70 -19.46
CA TRP A 288 37.14 19.01 -18.06
C TRP A 288 38.64 19.06 -17.78
N ASN A 289 39.42 18.11 -18.29
CA ASN A 289 40.87 18.13 -18.17
C ASN A 289 41.50 19.34 -18.86
N GLN A 290 40.98 19.76 -20.02
CA GLN A 290 41.45 20.99 -20.66
C GLN A 290 41.14 22.23 -19.82
N GLN A 291 39.93 22.33 -19.28
CA GLN A 291 39.53 23.43 -18.39
C GLN A 291 40.37 23.46 -17.12
N MET A 292 40.58 22.31 -16.49
CA MET A 292 41.41 22.18 -15.29
C MET A 292 42.87 22.55 -15.54
N ARG A 293 43.43 22.15 -16.68
CA ARG A 293 44.77 22.59 -17.12
C ARG A 293 44.84 24.09 -17.32
N ARG A 294 43.80 24.70 -17.91
CA ARG A 294 43.73 26.17 -18.09
C ARG A 294 43.68 26.90 -16.76
N SER A 295 42.79 26.53 -15.84
CA SER A 295 42.76 27.14 -14.51
C SER A 295 44.06 26.93 -13.74
N HIS A 296 44.71 25.76 -13.89
CA HIS A 296 46.03 25.54 -13.29
C HIS A 296 47.11 26.47 -13.86
N LEU A 297 47.18 26.64 -15.19
CA LEU A 297 48.10 27.57 -15.86
C LEU A 297 47.84 29.03 -15.44
N ILE A 298 46.57 29.43 -15.29
CA ILE A 298 46.19 30.76 -14.81
C ILE A 298 46.68 30.98 -13.37
N CYS A 299 46.51 30.01 -12.47
CA CYS A 299 47.07 30.08 -11.12
C CYS A 299 48.61 30.24 -11.17
N GLU A 300 49.31 29.48 -12.00
CA GLU A 300 50.77 29.59 -12.13
C GLU A 300 51.22 30.95 -12.69
N LEU A 301 50.51 31.48 -13.69
CA LEU A 301 50.77 32.81 -14.26
C LEU A 301 50.54 33.91 -13.22
N LEU A 302 49.44 33.85 -12.46
CA LEU A 302 49.14 34.82 -11.41
C LEU A 302 50.15 34.75 -10.26
N GLN A 303 50.57 33.54 -9.87
CA GLN A 303 51.65 33.34 -8.88
C GLN A 303 53.00 33.88 -9.39
N ALA A 304 53.34 33.69 -10.67
CA ALA A 304 54.55 34.25 -11.26
C ALA A 304 54.50 35.79 -11.26
N ALA A 305 53.36 36.38 -11.67
CA ALA A 305 53.14 37.81 -11.63
C ALA A 305 53.20 38.37 -10.20
N GLN A 306 52.70 37.63 -9.19
CA GLN A 306 52.81 37.98 -7.78
C GLN A 306 54.27 38.03 -7.30
N ARG A 307 55.11 37.07 -7.72
CA ARG A 307 56.56 37.06 -7.40
C ARG A 307 57.28 38.28 -7.97
N HIS A 308 56.88 38.76 -9.16
CA HIS A 308 57.44 39.95 -9.80
C HIS A 308 56.88 41.27 -9.25
N ALA A 309 55.72 41.27 -8.59
CA ALA A 309 55.03 42.46 -8.11
C ALA A 309 55.38 42.87 -6.66
N LYS A 310 56.35 42.20 -6.00
CA LYS A 310 56.79 42.52 -4.63
C LYS A 310 57.27 43.97 -4.51
N GLY A 311 56.38 44.89 -4.09
CA GLY A 311 56.78 46.26 -3.76
C GLY A 311 55.72 47.34 -3.53
N LYS A 312 54.42 47.15 -3.83
CA LYS A 312 53.42 48.23 -3.60
C LYS A 312 52.05 47.71 -3.18
N THR A 313 51.81 47.61 -1.88
CA THR A 313 50.48 47.40 -1.28
C THR A 313 50.02 48.68 -0.61
N GLU A 314 49.09 49.39 -1.25
CA GLU A 314 48.20 50.35 -0.59
C GLU A 314 46.78 50.06 -1.07
N ASN A 315 45.87 49.92 -0.10
CA ASN A 315 44.45 49.63 -0.31
C ASN A 315 43.77 50.83 -0.98
N VAL A 316 43.12 50.59 -2.12
CA VAL A 316 42.16 51.55 -2.70
C VAL A 316 40.85 50.82 -2.97
N GLU A 317 39.78 51.44 -2.49
CA GLU A 317 38.36 51.08 -2.64
C GLU A 317 37.85 51.39 -4.05
N GLU A 318 38.43 50.77 -5.08
CA GLU A 318 37.77 50.68 -6.39
C GLU A 318 37.00 49.36 -6.46
N GLU A 319 35.75 49.39 -6.93
CA GLU A 319 34.97 48.18 -7.23
C GLU A 319 35.80 47.26 -8.15
N PHE A 320 36.28 46.17 -7.56
CA PHE A 320 37.19 45.24 -8.20
C PHE A 320 36.47 43.92 -8.42
N ASN A 321 36.03 43.68 -9.64
CA ASN A 321 35.42 42.41 -10.02
C ASN A 321 36.52 41.40 -10.42
N ALA A 322 36.99 40.64 -9.43
CA ALA A 322 38.00 39.60 -9.65
C ALA A 322 37.52 38.52 -10.65
N ASP A 323 36.23 38.18 -10.60
CA ASP A 323 35.65 37.11 -11.42
C ASP A 323 35.58 37.48 -12.90
N GLU A 324 35.27 38.73 -13.24
CA GLU A 324 35.24 39.19 -14.63
C GLU A 324 36.63 39.16 -15.28
N ILE A 325 37.68 39.45 -14.51
CA ILE A 325 39.07 39.36 -14.98
C ILE A 325 39.49 37.90 -15.14
N LEU A 326 39.11 37.03 -14.21
CA LEU A 326 39.37 35.59 -14.32
C LEU A 326 38.66 34.98 -15.54
N ASP A 327 37.41 35.36 -15.79
CA ASP A 327 36.65 35.00 -17.00
C ASP A 327 37.37 35.41 -18.29
N ASN A 328 37.88 36.65 -18.32
CA ASN A 328 38.63 37.17 -19.47
C ASN A 328 39.97 36.46 -19.67
N LEU A 329 40.62 36.01 -18.58
CA LEU A 329 41.83 35.21 -18.62
C LEU A 329 41.57 33.78 -19.13
N GLU A 330 40.44 33.18 -18.76
CA GLU A 330 40.03 31.84 -19.19
C GLU A 330 39.60 31.79 -20.67
N LYS A 331 38.99 32.87 -21.17
CA LYS A 331 38.49 32.96 -22.56
C LYS A 331 39.55 33.43 -23.56
N SER A 332 40.59 34.14 -23.12
CA SER A 332 41.62 34.70 -24.00
C SER A 332 42.68 33.66 -24.40
N PRO A 333 43.11 33.61 -25.68
CA PRO A 333 44.24 32.78 -26.10
C PRO A 333 45.57 33.25 -25.50
N ASP A 334 45.68 34.53 -25.14
CA ASP A 334 46.88 35.15 -24.55
C ASP A 334 46.56 35.76 -23.18
N ALA A 335 46.70 34.96 -22.11
CA ALA A 335 46.48 35.39 -20.73
C ALA A 335 47.41 36.54 -20.31
N ASN A 336 48.65 36.57 -20.83
CA ASN A 336 49.60 37.67 -20.56
C ASN A 336 49.15 39.02 -21.13
N MET A 337 48.44 39.03 -22.26
CA MET A 337 47.91 40.28 -22.84
C MET A 337 46.78 40.83 -21.97
N VAL A 338 45.93 39.96 -21.44
CA VAL A 338 44.85 40.36 -20.53
C VAL A 338 45.44 40.93 -19.23
N LEU A 339 46.43 40.27 -18.63
CA LEU A 339 47.12 40.77 -17.43
C LEU A 339 47.75 42.16 -17.64
N ARG A 340 48.32 42.45 -18.82
CA ARG A 340 48.89 43.77 -19.15
C ARG A 340 47.84 44.87 -19.28
N LYS A 341 46.60 44.52 -19.64
CA LYS A 341 45.48 45.46 -19.76
C LYS A 341 44.81 45.74 -18.41
N VAL A 342 45.11 44.97 -17.36
CA VAL A 342 44.58 45.20 -16.02
C VAL A 342 45.24 46.42 -15.38
N PRO A 343 44.50 47.52 -15.13
CA PRO A 343 45.06 48.69 -14.46
C PRO A 343 45.40 48.35 -13.00
N ASN A 344 46.53 48.89 -12.51
CA ASN A 344 46.98 48.70 -11.12
C ASN A 344 47.15 47.22 -10.70
N LEU A 345 47.56 46.34 -11.63
CA LEU A 345 47.74 44.90 -11.42
C LEU A 345 48.51 44.56 -10.13
N GLY A 346 49.60 45.28 -9.82
CA GLY A 346 50.41 45.02 -8.63
C GLY A 346 49.67 45.18 -7.29
N ARG A 347 48.61 46.00 -7.23
CA ARG A 347 47.78 46.18 -6.04
C ARG A 347 46.66 45.13 -5.93
N LYS A 348 46.22 44.60 -7.07
CA LYS A 348 45.06 43.68 -7.22
C LYS A 348 45.50 42.21 -7.39
N ILE A 349 46.81 41.92 -7.41
CA ILE A 349 47.34 40.58 -7.71
C ILE A 349 47.04 39.55 -6.62
N ASN A 350 47.05 39.93 -5.33
CA ASN A 350 46.81 38.99 -4.23
C ASN A 350 45.35 38.52 -4.20
N THR A 351 44.40 39.44 -4.37
CA THR A 351 42.97 39.11 -4.44
C THR A 351 42.65 38.25 -5.68
N LEU A 352 43.33 38.49 -6.82
CA LEU A 352 43.21 37.64 -8.02
C LEU A 352 43.78 36.23 -7.80
N VAL A 353 44.92 36.11 -7.12
CA VAL A 353 45.53 34.80 -6.81
C VAL A 353 44.62 34.01 -5.88
N ASP A 354 44.09 34.62 -4.82
CA ASP A 354 43.18 33.96 -3.89
C ASP A 354 41.87 33.55 -4.58
N ALA A 355 41.27 34.45 -5.38
CA ALA A 355 40.07 34.15 -6.16
C ALA A 355 40.31 33.03 -7.20
N ALA A 356 41.47 33.03 -7.88
CA ALA A 356 41.83 31.96 -8.82
C ALA A 356 42.02 30.61 -8.12
N HIS A 357 42.61 30.60 -6.91
CA HIS A 357 42.76 29.39 -6.11
C HIS A 357 41.41 28.85 -5.61
N GLN A 358 40.53 29.74 -5.13
CA GLN A 358 39.17 29.36 -4.72
C GLN A 358 38.37 28.80 -5.90
N ARG A 359 38.41 29.45 -7.06
CA ARG A 359 37.73 28.99 -8.27
C ARG A 359 38.28 27.68 -8.81
N LYS A 360 39.61 27.46 -8.73
CA LYS A 360 40.23 26.17 -9.05
C LYS A 360 39.73 25.06 -8.11
N LEU A 361 39.62 25.34 -6.81
CA LEU A 361 39.14 24.37 -5.82
C LEU A 361 37.66 24.03 -6.06
N GLN A 362 36.82 25.04 -6.30
CA GLN A 362 35.40 24.87 -6.66
C GLN A 362 35.24 23.99 -7.90
N LEU A 363 35.98 24.27 -8.97
CA LEU A 363 35.99 23.44 -10.18
C LEU A 363 36.40 21.99 -9.90
N GLN A 364 37.30 21.73 -8.95
CA GLN A 364 37.68 20.35 -8.58
C GLN A 364 36.56 19.64 -7.82
N ASP A 365 35.90 20.35 -6.91
CA ASP A 365 34.83 19.80 -6.09
C ASP A 365 33.57 19.53 -6.94
N GLU A 366 33.27 20.42 -7.90
CA GLU A 366 32.10 20.35 -8.78
C GLU A 366 32.32 19.44 -10.00
N ALA A 367 33.57 19.23 -10.44
CA ALA A 367 33.89 18.47 -11.66
C ALA A 367 33.24 17.08 -11.72
N HIS A 368 33.24 16.32 -10.62
CA HIS A 368 32.61 14.98 -10.62
C HIS A 368 31.09 15.08 -10.74
N ALA A 369 30.46 16.00 -10.00
CA ALA A 369 29.02 16.15 -9.99
C ALA A 369 28.49 16.69 -11.32
N GLU A 370 29.16 17.67 -11.91
CA GLU A 370 28.81 18.24 -13.21
C GLU A 370 29.04 17.24 -14.35
N LEU A 371 30.14 16.47 -14.30
CA LEU A 371 30.39 15.41 -15.26
C LEU A 371 29.31 14.32 -15.20
N GLU A 372 28.89 13.90 -14.01
CA GLU A 372 27.80 12.94 -13.86
C GLU A 372 26.46 13.51 -14.34
N ALA A 373 26.17 14.79 -14.07
CA ALA A 373 24.95 15.46 -14.54
C ALA A 373 24.90 15.61 -16.07
N GLU A 374 26.01 16.01 -16.70
CA GLU A 374 26.10 16.08 -18.16
C GLU A 374 26.03 14.69 -18.81
N LEU A 375 26.62 13.68 -18.17
CA LEU A 375 26.48 12.29 -18.61
C LEU A 375 25.02 11.84 -18.58
N ASP A 376 24.30 12.13 -17.51
CA ASP A 376 22.88 11.78 -17.39
C ASP A 376 21.99 12.61 -18.34
N GLU A 377 22.41 13.82 -18.73
CA GLU A 377 21.73 14.62 -19.77
C GLU A 377 21.92 14.01 -21.17
N LYS A 378 23.16 13.63 -21.53
CA LYS A 378 23.48 13.09 -22.86
C LYS A 378 23.09 11.62 -23.00
N VAL A 379 23.38 10.81 -21.99
CA VAL A 379 23.14 9.38 -21.93
C VAL A 379 22.43 9.07 -20.61
N GLY A 380 21.11 9.25 -20.64
CA GLY A 380 20.26 9.05 -19.47
C GLY A 380 20.46 7.69 -18.78
N PRO A 381 20.28 7.62 -17.45
CA PRO A 381 20.44 6.39 -16.70
C PRO A 381 19.44 5.33 -17.16
N ARG A 382 19.91 4.09 -17.31
CA ARG A 382 19.02 2.96 -17.62
C ARG A 382 18.28 2.52 -16.37
N ASN A 383 16.96 2.49 -16.45
CA ASN A 383 16.10 1.91 -15.41
C ASN A 383 15.50 0.62 -15.95
N VAL A 384 16.32 -0.43 -16.04
CA VAL A 384 15.93 -1.74 -16.56
C VAL A 384 15.26 -2.54 -15.45
N ARG A 385 14.11 -3.15 -15.75
CA ARG A 385 13.53 -4.17 -14.89
C ARG A 385 13.49 -5.51 -15.60
N SER A 386 13.92 -6.54 -14.89
CA SER A 386 13.72 -7.92 -15.31
C SER A 386 12.35 -8.42 -14.87
N PHE A 387 11.72 -9.22 -15.72
CA PHE A 387 10.51 -9.95 -15.37
C PHE A 387 10.52 -11.33 -16.00
N ARG A 388 9.73 -12.23 -15.42
CA ARG A 388 9.54 -13.58 -15.93
C ARG A 388 8.05 -13.88 -15.96
N VAL A 389 7.60 -14.47 -17.06
CA VAL A 389 6.20 -14.90 -17.21
C VAL A 389 6.09 -16.36 -16.84
N ILE A 390 5.06 -16.71 -16.07
CA ILE A 390 4.78 -18.07 -15.63
C ILE A 390 3.32 -18.39 -15.94
N LYS A 391 3.04 -19.57 -16.48
CA LYS A 391 1.69 -20.12 -16.53
C LYS A 391 1.47 -21.03 -15.35
N ALA A 392 0.37 -20.82 -14.65
CA ALA A 392 0.00 -21.58 -13.47
C ALA A 392 -1.50 -21.90 -13.48
N VAL A 393 -1.86 -22.98 -12.79
CA VAL A 393 -3.27 -23.42 -12.59
C VAL A 393 -3.59 -23.48 -11.10
N ASP A 394 -4.87 -23.49 -10.76
CA ASP A 394 -5.32 -23.64 -9.37
C ASP A 394 -4.79 -24.96 -8.78
N PHE A 395 -4.09 -24.90 -7.64
CA PHE A 395 -3.65 -26.08 -6.91
C PHE A 395 -4.60 -26.38 -5.75
N PHE A 396 -5.22 -27.56 -5.81
CA PHE A 396 -6.01 -28.12 -4.73
C PHE A 396 -5.23 -29.30 -4.12
N PRO A 397 -4.62 -29.17 -2.93
CA PRO A 397 -4.01 -30.32 -2.26
C PRO A 397 -5.10 -31.39 -2.07
N ARG A 398 -4.78 -32.68 -2.27
CA ARG A 398 -5.74 -33.79 -2.15
C ARG A 398 -6.49 -33.65 -0.81
N LEU A 399 -7.76 -33.27 -0.90
CA LEU A 399 -8.60 -32.99 0.24
C LEU A 399 -9.08 -34.32 0.84
N SER A 400 -9.16 -34.39 2.17
CA SER A 400 -9.97 -35.39 2.87
C SER A 400 -11.42 -35.35 2.36
N GLU A 401 -12.12 -36.49 2.37
CA GLU A 401 -13.46 -36.67 1.80
C GLU A 401 -14.49 -35.60 2.23
N ASP A 402 -14.30 -34.98 3.40
CA ASP A 402 -15.18 -33.93 3.95
C ASP A 402 -15.10 -32.57 3.23
N ASP A 403 -13.94 -32.19 2.66
CA ASP A 403 -13.77 -30.90 1.97
C ASP A 403 -14.21 -30.97 0.48
N ALA A 404 -14.42 -32.18 -0.04
CA ALA A 404 -15.06 -32.39 -1.35
C ALA A 404 -16.54 -31.93 -1.34
N ALA A 405 -17.17 -31.88 -0.15
CA ALA A 405 -18.52 -31.38 0.03
C ALA A 405 -18.64 -29.85 -0.16
N ASP A 406 -17.54 -29.10 -0.05
CA ASP A 406 -17.51 -27.63 -0.22
C ASP A 406 -17.38 -27.18 -1.70
N GLY A 407 -17.51 -28.10 -2.66
CA GLY A 407 -17.84 -27.77 -4.04
C GLY A 407 -16.80 -26.92 -4.78
N ARG A 408 -15.51 -27.03 -4.43
CA ARG A 408 -14.41 -26.39 -5.19
C ARG A 408 -14.26 -27.08 -6.54
N LYS A 409 -15.05 -26.62 -7.51
CA LYS A 409 -14.98 -27.07 -8.91
C LYS A 409 -13.65 -26.64 -9.52
N SER A 410 -12.94 -27.58 -10.13
CA SER A 410 -11.85 -27.27 -11.05
C SER A 410 -12.32 -26.21 -12.05
N CYS A 411 -11.43 -25.29 -12.41
CA CYS A 411 -11.70 -24.26 -13.40
C CYS A 411 -10.82 -24.54 -14.62
N ALA A 412 -11.35 -24.25 -15.81
CA ALA A 412 -10.59 -24.36 -17.06
C ALA A 412 -9.62 -23.19 -17.25
N ARG A 413 -9.73 -22.11 -16.45
CA ARG A 413 -8.87 -20.93 -16.59
C ARG A 413 -7.43 -21.24 -16.20
N GLU A 414 -6.51 -20.74 -17.01
CA GLU A 414 -5.09 -20.67 -16.68
C GLU A 414 -4.74 -19.25 -16.23
N ALA A 415 -3.78 -19.12 -15.32
CA ALA A 415 -3.22 -17.82 -14.94
C ALA A 415 -1.86 -17.60 -15.61
N GLN A 416 -1.71 -16.49 -16.30
CA GLN A 416 -0.42 -15.95 -16.70
C GLN A 416 0.05 -14.93 -15.66
N LEU A 417 1.06 -15.31 -14.89
CA LEU A 417 1.65 -14.51 -13.82
C LEU A 417 2.95 -13.85 -14.30
N THR A 418 2.96 -12.52 -14.34
CA THR A 418 4.15 -11.70 -14.56
C THR A 418 4.85 -11.46 -13.23
N VAL A 419 6.02 -12.08 -13.08
CA VAL A 419 6.88 -11.97 -11.90
C VAL A 419 7.93 -10.89 -12.17
N TRP A 420 7.75 -9.73 -11.55
CA TRP A 420 8.74 -8.65 -11.58
C TRP A 420 9.92 -8.96 -10.66
N ASP A 421 11.10 -8.45 -11.03
CA ASP A 421 12.37 -8.60 -10.30
C ASP A 421 12.72 -10.08 -10.06
N ALA A 422 12.42 -10.93 -11.06
CA ALA A 422 12.59 -12.38 -10.97
C ALA A 422 14.04 -12.83 -10.72
N ALA A 423 15.02 -11.95 -10.98
CA ALA A 423 16.43 -12.20 -10.65
C ALA A 423 16.70 -12.27 -9.13
N ASN A 424 15.84 -11.66 -8.30
CA ASN A 424 15.97 -11.68 -6.84
C ASN A 424 15.29 -12.89 -6.19
N LEU A 425 14.48 -13.64 -6.95
CA LEU A 425 13.92 -14.92 -6.49
C LEU A 425 15.00 -15.99 -6.64
N VAL A 426 15.20 -16.80 -5.59
CA VAL A 426 16.28 -17.81 -5.56
C VAL A 426 16.20 -18.67 -6.82
N GLU A 427 17.31 -18.66 -7.56
CA GLU A 427 17.44 -19.34 -8.83
C GLU A 427 17.16 -20.85 -8.65
N GLY A 428 16.14 -21.36 -9.34
CA GLY A 428 15.76 -22.78 -9.28
C GLY A 428 14.52 -23.13 -8.42
N GLU A 429 13.89 -22.18 -7.74
CA GLU A 429 12.61 -22.45 -7.03
C GLU A 429 11.43 -22.60 -7.98
N LEU A 430 11.40 -21.81 -9.05
CA LEU A 430 10.30 -21.79 -10.03
C LEU A 430 10.52 -22.89 -11.08
N LYS A 431 10.21 -24.13 -10.71
CA LYS A 431 10.19 -25.29 -11.63
C LYS A 431 8.77 -25.71 -11.94
N VAL A 432 8.58 -26.28 -13.13
CA VAL A 432 7.31 -26.89 -13.54
C VAL A 432 6.96 -28.02 -12.57
N GLY A 433 5.69 -28.07 -12.14
CA GLY A 433 5.16 -29.01 -11.16
C GLY A 433 5.32 -28.59 -9.71
N ASN A 434 6.04 -27.50 -9.41
CA ASN A 434 6.09 -26.99 -8.04
C ASN A 434 4.78 -26.25 -7.67
N CYS A 435 4.30 -26.49 -6.45
CA CYS A 435 3.13 -25.84 -5.89
C CYS A 435 3.53 -24.71 -4.95
N PHE A 436 2.87 -23.56 -5.08
CA PHE A 436 3.14 -22.38 -4.26
C PHE A 436 1.84 -21.77 -3.74
N MET A 437 1.89 -21.25 -2.53
CA MET A 437 0.96 -20.24 -2.04
C MET A 437 1.58 -18.86 -2.25
N ILE A 438 0.94 -18.06 -3.10
CA ILE A 438 1.42 -16.71 -3.46
C ILE A 438 0.50 -15.69 -2.81
N THR A 439 1.08 -14.68 -2.15
CA THR A 439 0.32 -13.59 -1.51
C THR A 439 0.48 -12.27 -2.25
N SER A 440 -0.48 -11.35 -2.09
CA SER A 440 -0.43 -9.98 -2.65
C SER A 440 -0.26 -9.93 -4.17
N LEU A 441 -1.14 -10.59 -4.92
CA LEU A 441 -1.17 -10.52 -6.40
C LEU A 441 -2.11 -9.42 -6.90
N VAL A 442 -1.85 -8.89 -8.10
CA VAL A 442 -2.68 -7.84 -8.72
C VAL A 442 -3.19 -8.30 -10.08
N PRO A 443 -4.50 -8.20 -10.36
CA PRO A 443 -5.05 -8.34 -11.70
C PRO A 443 -4.47 -7.30 -12.66
N VAL A 444 -3.97 -7.76 -13.81
CA VAL A 444 -3.54 -6.90 -14.93
C VAL A 444 -4.33 -7.27 -16.18
N SER A 445 -4.30 -6.39 -17.20
CA SER A 445 -5.01 -6.59 -18.47
C SER A 445 -6.47 -7.04 -18.28
N THR A 446 -7.18 -6.41 -17.35
CA THR A 446 -8.49 -6.85 -16.85
C THR A 446 -9.58 -6.85 -17.91
N THR A 447 -9.41 -6.08 -18.99
CA THR A 447 -10.28 -6.05 -20.17
C THR A 447 -10.20 -7.32 -21.02
N ALA A 448 -9.10 -8.07 -20.93
CA ALA A 448 -8.90 -9.32 -21.67
C ALA A 448 -9.53 -10.54 -20.98
N TRP A 449 -9.99 -10.40 -19.73
CA TRP A 449 -10.52 -11.51 -18.94
C TRP A 449 -11.92 -11.89 -19.43
N ARG A 450 -12.11 -13.16 -19.82
CA ARG A 450 -13.42 -13.72 -20.20
C ARG A 450 -14.17 -14.32 -18.99
N GLY A 451 -15.29 -15.00 -19.23
CA GLY A 451 -16.13 -15.57 -18.17
C GLY A 451 -15.44 -16.64 -17.30
N PRO A 452 -15.98 -16.97 -16.11
CA PRO A 452 -15.42 -17.97 -15.19
C PRO A 452 -15.29 -19.38 -15.74
N ASP A 453 -16.15 -19.72 -16.71
CA ASP A 453 -16.31 -21.04 -17.30
C ASP A 453 -15.79 -21.13 -18.73
N ASP A 454 -15.23 -20.03 -19.26
CA ASP A 454 -14.56 -20.03 -20.55
C ASP A 454 -13.11 -20.51 -20.36
N ASP A 455 -12.60 -21.27 -21.32
CA ASP A 455 -11.17 -21.58 -21.42
C ASP A 455 -10.42 -20.28 -21.77
N ALA A 456 -9.98 -19.58 -20.74
CA ALA A 456 -9.49 -18.22 -20.82
C ALA A 456 -8.35 -17.97 -19.84
N GLU A 457 -7.39 -17.17 -20.28
CA GLU A 457 -6.25 -16.77 -19.48
C GLU A 457 -6.60 -15.56 -18.63
N ILE A 458 -6.26 -15.63 -17.34
CA ILE A 458 -6.25 -14.46 -16.45
C ILE A 458 -4.81 -13.95 -16.32
N PHE A 459 -4.65 -12.63 -16.35
CA PHE A 459 -3.32 -12.01 -16.28
C PHE A 459 -3.10 -11.41 -14.89
N LEU A 460 -2.07 -11.87 -14.20
CA LEU A 460 -1.73 -11.45 -12.84
C LEU A 460 -0.31 -10.91 -12.81
N ALA A 461 -0.02 -9.99 -11.89
CA ALA A 461 1.32 -9.49 -11.65
C ALA A 461 1.69 -9.54 -10.17
N THR A 462 2.98 -9.77 -9.89
CA THR A 462 3.53 -9.65 -8.54
C THR A 462 3.73 -8.20 -8.14
N ARG A 463 3.76 -7.96 -6.84
CA ARG A 463 4.12 -6.69 -6.20
C ARG A 463 5.40 -6.87 -5.39
N LYS A 464 5.97 -5.75 -4.92
CA LYS A 464 7.11 -5.76 -4.01
C LYS A 464 6.85 -6.52 -2.69
N ASP A 465 5.60 -6.56 -2.24
CA ASP A 465 5.16 -7.26 -1.03
C ASP A 465 4.69 -8.71 -1.30
N THR A 466 4.82 -9.20 -2.53
CA THR A 466 4.47 -10.59 -2.87
C THR A 466 5.41 -11.56 -2.18
N LYS A 467 4.85 -12.55 -1.48
CA LYS A 467 5.58 -13.66 -0.88
C LYS A 467 5.21 -14.96 -1.57
N TRP A 468 6.22 -15.81 -1.73
CA TRP A 468 6.08 -17.15 -2.29
C TRP A 468 6.34 -18.15 -1.17
N ILE A 469 5.36 -19.01 -0.89
CA ILE A 469 5.47 -20.06 0.12
C ILE A 469 5.32 -21.39 -0.62
N ARG A 470 6.39 -22.17 -0.71
CA ARG A 470 6.35 -23.48 -1.35
C ARG A 470 5.45 -24.42 -0.55
N LEU A 471 4.55 -25.10 -1.25
CA LEU A 471 3.71 -26.16 -0.69
C LEU A 471 4.38 -27.49 -1.02
N SER A 472 4.64 -28.29 0.02
CA SER A 472 5.27 -29.62 -0.07
C SER A 472 4.30 -30.69 -0.54
#